data_AF-X0TEC7-F1
#
_entry.id   AF-X0TEC7-F1
#
_cell.length_a   1.000
_cell.length_b   1.000
_cell.length_c   1.000
_cell.angle_alpha   90.00
_cell.angle_beta   90.00
_cell.angle_gamma   90.00
#
_symmetry.space_group_name_H-M   'P 1'
#
loop_
_entity.id
_entity.type
_entity.pdbx_description
1 polymer ?
#
loop_
_entity_poly.entity_id
_entity_poly.type
_entity_poly.pdbx_seq_one_letter_code
_entity_poly.pdbx_strand_id
1 'polypeptide(L)'
;YFRELPAGSDWVFYRKRGRKYLPLGDFRKSWRRACEKAGVHDLRFHDLRRCAYTELVTAGNHPYYVMQVSGHARDMSRVYFGRDEMVAAQSIRWTKPDTSTGHVGVAER
;
A
#
# COMPACT_ATOMS: atom_id res chain seq x y z
N TYR A 1 12.07 5.59 -10.92
CA TYR A 1 11.25 5.12 -12.05
C TYR A 1 10.32 6.22 -12.57
N PHE A 2 9.48 6.85 -11.74
CA PHE A 2 8.48 7.83 -12.22
C PHE A 2 8.98 9.25 -12.56
N ARG A 3 10.24 9.61 -12.23
CA ARG A 3 10.78 10.95 -12.52
C ARG A 3 11.19 11.15 -13.98
N GLU A 4 11.31 10.06 -14.75
CA GLU A 4 11.80 10.06 -16.13
C GLU A 4 10.88 9.22 -17.01
N LEU A 5 9.59 9.58 -17.04
CA LEU A 5 8.67 8.97 -18.00
C LEU A 5 9.06 9.43 -19.41
N PRO A 6 9.19 8.50 -20.39
CA PRO A 6 9.56 8.89 -21.74
C PRO A 6 8.52 9.82 -22.34
N ALA A 7 8.98 10.95 -22.87
CA ALA A 7 8.16 11.84 -23.68
C ALA A 7 7.62 11.05 -24.89
N GLY A 8 6.32 10.77 -24.90
CA GLY A 8 5.65 10.00 -25.95
C GLY A 8 5.13 8.61 -25.54
N SER A 9 5.11 8.24 -24.25
CA SER A 9 4.36 7.06 -23.79
C SER A 9 3.11 7.45 -23.01
N ASP A 10 1.95 6.95 -23.43
CA ASP A 10 0.67 7.17 -22.73
C ASP A 10 0.53 6.31 -21.45
N TRP A 11 1.48 5.41 -21.18
CA TRP A 11 1.38 4.39 -20.15
C TRP A 11 2.42 4.61 -19.04
N VAL A 12 1.97 4.56 -17.78
CA VAL A 12 2.86 4.61 -16.60
C VAL A 12 3.76 3.36 -16.53
N PHE A 13 3.19 2.20 -16.85
CA PHE A 13 3.92 0.95 -16.99
C PHE A 13 3.89 0.50 -18.45
N TYR A 14 5.04 0.44 -19.08
CA TYR A 14 5.18 0.10 -20.49
C TYR A 14 6.28 -0.94 -20.70
N ARG A 15 6.23 -1.60 -21.85
CA ARG A 15 7.35 -2.37 -22.38
C ARG A 15 7.97 -1.63 -23.57
N LYS A 16 9.29 -1.57 -23.61
CA LYS A 16 10.02 -0.95 -24.71
C LYS A 16 10.35 -2.00 -25.78
N ARG A 17 9.99 -1.74 -27.03
CA ARG A 17 10.40 -2.56 -28.18
C ARG A 17 11.01 -1.66 -29.25
N GLY A 18 12.34 -1.68 -29.35
CA GLY A 18 13.09 -0.74 -30.17
C GLY A 18 12.87 0.70 -29.72
N ARG A 19 12.38 1.56 -30.63
CA ARG A 19 12.05 2.98 -30.35
C ARG A 19 10.61 3.21 -29.88
N LYS A 20 9.77 2.17 -29.77
CA LYS A 20 8.34 2.32 -29.40
C LYS A 20 8.10 1.88 -27.95
N TYR A 21 7.19 2.60 -27.30
CA TYR A 21 6.62 2.25 -25.99
C TYR A 21 5.26 1.59 -26.20
N LEU A 22 5.11 0.36 -25.71
CA LEU A 22 3.89 -0.42 -25.84
C LEU A 22 3.28 -0.66 -24.46
N PRO A 23 1.96 -0.87 -24.37
CA PRO A 23 1.34 -1.28 -23.11
C PRO A 23 1.97 -2.59 -22.61
N LEU A 24 1.99 -2.75 -21.28
CA LEU A 24 2.58 -3.91 -20.61
C LEU A 24 1.96 -5.24 -21.07
N GLY A 25 0.67 -5.21 -21.42
CA GLY A 25 -0.10 -6.40 -21.79
C GLY A 25 -0.51 -7.23 -20.57
N ASP A 26 -0.68 -8.54 -20.74
CA ASP A 26 -1.02 -9.44 -19.63
C ASP A 26 0.19 -9.67 -18.71
N PHE A 27 0.06 -9.22 -17.45
CA PHE A 27 1.10 -9.33 -16.43
C PHE A 27 1.07 -10.66 -15.66
N ARG A 28 0.08 -11.55 -15.88
CA ARG A 28 -0.09 -12.80 -15.12
C ARG A 28 1.12 -13.72 -15.22
N LYS A 29 1.81 -13.74 -16.36
CA LYS A 29 3.03 -14.55 -16.55
C LYS A 29 4.19 -14.03 -15.69
N SER A 30 4.40 -12.72 -15.67
CA SER A 30 5.40 -12.10 -14.79
C SER A 30 5.03 -12.24 -13.32
N TRP A 31 3.74 -12.15 -12.98
CA TRP A 31 3.23 -12.38 -11.63
C TRP A 31 3.56 -13.78 -11.13
N ARG A 32 3.22 -14.82 -11.91
CA ARG A 32 3.51 -16.21 -11.55
C ARG A 32 5.00 -16.44 -11.30
N ARG A 33 5.86 -15.91 -12.17
CA ARG A 33 7.32 -15.96 -11.99
C ARG A 33 7.80 -15.23 -10.74
N ALA A 34 7.16 -14.12 -10.38
CA ALA A 34 7.47 -13.40 -9.16
C ALA A 34 7.07 -14.23 -7.92
N CYS A 35 5.89 -14.85 -7.92
CA CYS A 35 5.46 -15.76 -6.85
C CYS A 35 6.40 -16.97 -6.72
N GLU A 36 6.79 -17.60 -7.84
CA GLU A 36 7.76 -18.70 -7.86
C GLU A 36 9.10 -18.30 -7.23
N LYS A 37 9.63 -17.12 -7.58
CA LYS A 37 10.87 -16.59 -7.01
C LYS A 37 10.74 -16.24 -5.52
N ALA A 38 9.57 -15.78 -5.09
CA ALA A 38 9.28 -15.47 -3.71
C ALA A 38 8.97 -16.73 -2.87
N GLY A 39 8.85 -17.91 -3.49
CA GLY A 39 8.47 -19.14 -2.81
C GLY A 39 7.02 -19.14 -2.32
N VAL A 40 6.16 -18.29 -2.88
CA VAL A 40 4.76 -18.17 -2.47
C VAL A 40 3.86 -18.91 -3.46
N HIS A 41 3.05 -19.81 -2.94
CA HIS A 41 2.07 -20.58 -3.72
C HIS A 41 0.65 -20.05 -3.49
N ASP A 42 -0.22 -20.19 -4.49
CA ASP A 42 -1.65 -19.80 -4.47
C ASP A 42 -1.96 -18.32 -4.15
N LEU A 43 -1.00 -17.41 -4.35
CA LEU A 43 -1.23 -15.98 -4.17
C LEU A 43 -1.82 -15.34 -5.44
N ARG A 44 -3.07 -14.88 -5.36
CA ARG A 44 -3.71 -14.11 -6.43
C ARG A 44 -3.39 -12.64 -6.25
N PHE A 45 -3.32 -11.90 -7.37
CA PHE A 45 -3.03 -10.47 -7.33
C PHE A 45 -4.02 -9.67 -6.47
N HIS A 46 -5.29 -10.08 -6.44
CA HIS A 46 -6.32 -9.43 -5.61
C HIS A 46 -6.12 -9.64 -4.10
N ASP A 47 -5.40 -10.69 -3.69
CA ASP A 47 -5.15 -10.97 -2.28
C ASP A 47 -4.23 -9.91 -1.68
N LEU A 48 -3.30 -9.35 -2.46
CA LEU A 48 -2.47 -8.23 -2.04
C LEU A 48 -3.29 -7.04 -1.55
N ARG A 49 -4.39 -6.72 -2.24
CA ARG A 49 -5.27 -5.61 -1.85
C ARG A 49 -5.99 -5.90 -0.54
N ARG A 50 -6.36 -7.16 -0.28
CA ARG A 50 -6.94 -7.58 1.00
C ARG A 50 -5.92 -7.50 2.12
N CYS A 51 -4.71 -8.01 1.90
CA CYS A 51 -3.60 -7.91 2.86
C CYS A 51 -3.31 -6.43 3.18
N ALA A 52 -3.14 -5.57 2.17
CA ALA A 52 -2.89 -4.15 2.39
C ALA A 52 -4.00 -3.45 3.17
N TYR A 53 -5.27 -3.76 2.88
CA TYR A 53 -6.38 -3.22 3.65
C TYR A 53 -6.33 -3.67 5.13
N THR A 54 -6.08 -4.96 5.35
CA THR A 54 -6.02 -5.58 6.68
C THR A 54 -4.89 -4.96 7.51
N GLU A 55 -3.71 -4.81 6.92
CA GLU A 55 -2.55 -4.15 7.55
C GLU A 55 -2.85 -2.68 7.87
N LEU A 56 -3.49 -1.94 6.97
CA LEU A 56 -3.84 -0.53 7.21
C LEU A 56 -4.82 -0.37 8.38
N VAL A 57 -5.84 -1.23 8.48
CA VAL A 57 -6.78 -1.19 9.60
C VAL A 57 -6.12 -1.67 10.89
N THR A 58 -5.28 -2.71 10.84
CA THR A 58 -4.54 -3.23 12.01
C THR A 58 -3.55 -2.20 12.56
N ALA A 59 -2.96 -1.37 11.68
CA ALA A 59 -2.15 -0.23 12.07
C ALA A 59 -2.95 0.92 12.73
N GLY A 60 -4.25 0.74 12.95
CA GLY A 60 -5.11 1.70 13.66
C GLY A 60 -5.63 2.83 12.79
N ASN A 61 -5.51 2.75 11.45
CA ASN A 61 -6.06 3.77 10.57
C ASN A 61 -7.59 3.71 10.56
N HIS A 62 -8.23 4.87 10.59
CA HIS A 62 -9.68 4.94 10.59
C HIS A 62 -10.25 4.33 9.28
N PRO A 63 -11.24 3.41 9.35
CA PRO A 63 -11.74 2.66 8.20
C PRO A 63 -12.15 3.53 7.01
N TYR A 64 -12.69 4.72 7.27
CA TYR A 64 -13.04 5.71 6.24
C TYR A 64 -11.86 6.06 5.32
N TYR A 65 -10.68 6.36 5.87
CA TYR A 65 -9.51 6.71 5.06
C TYR A 65 -8.93 5.48 4.36
N VAL A 66 -8.96 4.32 5.02
CA VAL A 66 -8.53 3.05 4.40
C VAL A 66 -9.42 2.72 3.21
N MET A 67 -10.73 2.93 3.31
CA MET A 67 -11.68 2.77 2.20
C MET A 67 -11.40 3.72 1.04
N GLN A 68 -11.09 4.99 1.32
CA GLN A 68 -10.76 5.96 0.26
C GLN A 68 -9.49 5.57 -0.49
N VAL A 69 -8.41 5.24 0.24
CA VAL A 69 -7.12 4.86 -0.36
C VAL A 69 -7.25 3.57 -1.16
N SER A 70 -7.97 2.59 -0.61
CA SER A 70 -8.20 1.34 -1.33
C SER A 70 -9.23 1.49 -2.44
N GLY A 71 -10.12 2.48 -2.41
CA GLY A 71 -11.21 2.65 -3.37
C GLY A 71 -12.36 1.67 -3.15
N HIS A 72 -12.70 1.38 -1.90
CA HIS A 72 -13.88 0.59 -1.55
C HIS A 72 -15.10 1.51 -1.33
N ALA A 73 -16.22 1.17 -1.96
CA ALA A 73 -17.48 1.90 -1.78
C ALA A 73 -18.17 1.64 -0.43
N ARG A 74 -17.78 0.55 0.25
CA ARG A 74 -18.35 0.13 1.53
C ARG A 74 -17.23 -0.33 2.45
N ASP A 75 -17.49 -0.28 3.75
CA ASP A 75 -16.56 -0.78 4.74
C ASP A 75 -16.40 -2.29 4.59
N MET A 76 -15.19 -2.70 4.19
CA MET A 76 -14.84 -4.10 3.98
C MET A 76 -14.19 -4.72 5.22
N SER A 77 -14.03 -3.97 6.31
CA SER A 77 -13.49 -4.47 7.57
C SER A 77 -14.21 -5.74 8.02
N ARG A 78 -15.54 -5.78 7.97
CA ARG A 78 -16.35 -6.95 8.35
C ARG A 78 -16.16 -8.19 7.47
N VAL A 79 -15.65 -8.02 6.26
CA VAL A 79 -15.42 -9.11 5.30
C VAL A 79 -13.99 -9.63 5.39
N TYR A 80 -13.04 -8.75 5.75
CA TYR A 80 -11.63 -9.09 5.85
C TYR A 80 -11.23 -9.52 7.26
N PHE A 81 -11.79 -8.89 8.29
CA PHE A 81 -11.68 -9.31 9.68
C PHE A 81 -12.85 -10.25 9.98
N GLY A 82 -12.57 -11.54 10.13
CA GLY A 82 -13.47 -12.43 10.87
C GLY A 82 -13.70 -11.85 12.28
N ARG A 83 -14.80 -12.25 12.94
CA ARG A 83 -15.26 -11.68 14.23
C ARG A 83 -14.18 -11.54 15.32
N ASP A 84 -13.05 -12.25 15.25
CA ASP A 84 -12.01 -12.30 16.27
C ASP A 84 -10.87 -11.26 16.10
N GLU A 85 -10.56 -10.78 14.90
CA GLU A 85 -9.36 -9.95 14.68
C GLU A 85 -9.55 -8.47 15.07
N MET A 86 -10.81 -8.00 15.19
CA MET A 86 -11.09 -6.66 15.71
C MET A 86 -10.65 -6.46 17.17
N VAL A 87 -10.47 -7.54 17.93
CA VAL A 87 -9.99 -7.48 19.33
C VAL A 87 -8.50 -7.13 19.38
N ALA A 88 -7.70 -7.49 18.37
CA ALA A 88 -6.28 -7.18 18.32
C ALA A 88 -6.03 -5.70 17.97
N ALA A 89 -6.81 -5.11 17.05
CA ALA A 89 -6.66 -3.72 16.60
C ALA A 89 -6.94 -2.69 17.70
N GLN A 90 -7.71 -3.04 18.74
CA GLN A 90 -8.00 -2.14 19.87
C GLN A 90 -6.88 -2.08 20.92
N SER A 91 -5.85 -2.92 20.81
CA SER A 91 -4.76 -3.00 21.82
C SER A 91 -3.58 -2.06 21.56
N ILE A 92 -3.51 -1.40 20.39
CA ILE A 92 -2.41 -0.49 20.05
C ILE A 92 -2.75 0.92 20.53
N ARG A 93 -2.20 1.30 21.67
CA ARG A 93 -2.18 2.70 22.14
C ARG A 93 -1.21 3.51 21.27
N TRP A 94 -1.71 4.59 20.67
CA TRP A 94 -0.86 5.58 20.01
C TRP A 94 -0.05 6.33 21.07
N THR A 95 1.25 6.12 21.12
CA THR A 95 2.16 7.02 21.84
C THR A 95 2.46 8.18 20.90
N LYS A 96 2.03 9.40 21.25
CA LYS A 96 2.43 10.59 20.51
C LYS A 96 3.95 10.74 20.65
N PRO A 97 4.71 11.05 19.57
CA PRO A 97 6.10 11.47 19.72
C PRO A 97 6.12 12.74 20.58
N ASP A 98 7.02 12.78 21.55
CA ASP A 98 7.18 13.89 22.48
C ASP A 98 7.55 15.16 21.71
N THR A 99 6.69 16.17 21.79
CA THR A 99 6.96 17.49 21.18
C THR A 99 7.89 18.34 22.07
N SER A 100 8.88 17.72 22.72
CA SER A 100 9.80 18.39 23.67
C SER A 100 11.25 18.40 23.21
N THR A 101 11.50 18.67 21.92
CA THR A 101 12.84 19.07 21.45
C THR A 101 12.75 20.36 20.65
N GLY A 102 13.15 21.47 21.27
CA GLY A 102 13.65 22.65 20.56
C GLY A 102 13.07 24.02 20.94
N HIS A 103 13.45 24.57 22.09
CA HIS A 103 13.76 26.00 22.16
C HIS A 103 15.19 26.21 22.65
N VAL A 104 16.04 26.51 21.67
CA VAL A 104 17.41 27.02 21.80
C VAL A 104 17.33 28.38 22.52
N GLY A 105 18.26 28.60 23.46
CA GLY A 105 18.27 29.73 24.37
C GLY A 105 18.30 31.10 23.69
N VAL A 106 17.55 32.03 24.29
CA VAL A 106 17.78 33.47 24.14
C VAL A 106 18.79 33.84 25.23
N ALA A 107 19.98 34.25 24.79
CA ALA A 107 21.07 34.72 25.64
C ALA A 107 20.70 36.06 26.32
N GLU A 108 21.15 36.18 27.56
CA GLU A 108 21.13 37.38 28.40
C GLU A 108 21.72 38.61 27.72
N ARG A 109 21.10 39.78 27.94
CA ARG A 109 21.75 41.03 28.38
C ARG A 109 20.75 41.89 29.15
#